data_AF-A0A953PUJ8-F1
#
_entry.id   AF-A0A953PUJ8-F1
#
_cell.length_a   1.000
_cell.length_b   1.000
_cell.length_c   1.000
_cell.angle_alpha   90.00
_cell.angle_beta   90.00
_cell.angle_gamma   90.00
#
_symmetry.space_group_name_H-M   'P 1'
#
loop_
_entity.id
_entity.type
_entity.pdbx_description
1 polymer ?
#
loop_
_entity_poly.entity_id
_entity_poly.type
_entity_poly.pdbx_seq_one_letter_code
_entity_poly.pdbx_strand_id
1 'polypeptide(L)' 'MFCCDLLTEAIDRGAFYYGAKNRINDGRIVNEIETEYFIRAASSRGYDYLGVNYCPFCGRALSLGLWQAEKKK' A
#
# COMPACT_ATOMS: atom_id res chain seq x y z
N MET A 1 8.08 1.56 8.01
CA MET A 1 7.82 2.83 8.73
C MET A 1 6.64 3.49 8.05
N PHE A 2 5.53 3.69 8.77
CA PHE A 2 4.33 4.31 8.22
C PHE A 2 4.39 5.83 8.37
N CYS A 3 3.78 6.56 7.44
CA CYS A 3 3.95 8.01 7.34
C CYS A 3 3.05 8.83 8.29
N CYS A 4 2.02 8.21 8.87
CA CYS A 4 1.07 8.82 9.81
C CYS A 4 0.26 7.74 10.55
N ASP A 5 -0.34 8.10 11.68
CA ASP A 5 -1.09 7.18 12.56
C ASP A 5 -2.31 6.56 11.88
N LEU A 6 -3.02 7.31 11.04
CA LEU A 6 -4.18 6.78 10.29
C LEU A 6 -3.80 5.64 9.34
N LEU A 7 -2.59 5.67 8.77
CA LEU A 7 -2.11 4.58 7.92
C LEU A 7 -1.75 3.36 8.75
N THR A 8 -1.11 3.55 9.90
CA THR A 8 -0.83 2.48 10.86
C THR A 8 -2.12 1.77 11.27
N GLU A 9 -3.12 2.55 11.67
CA GLU A 9 -4.43 2.03 12.07
C GLU A 9 -5.14 1.30 10.92
N ALA A 10 -5.07 1.82 9.70
CA ALA A 10 -5.67 1.17 8.53
C ALA A 10 -5.01 -0.19 8.21
N ILE A 11 -3.70 -0.32 8.45
CA ILE A 11 -2.97 -1.58 8.30
C ILE A 11 -3.37 -2.55 9.41
N ASP A 12 -3.41 -2.09 10.66
CA ASP A 12 -3.78 -2.92 11.82
C ASP A 12 -5.22 -3.47 11.70
N ARG A 13 -6.12 -2.67 11.12
CA ARG A 13 -7.51 -3.06 10.84
C ARG A 13 -7.67 -3.90 9.56
N GLY A 14 -6.60 -4.12 8.81
CA GLY A 14 -6.60 -4.92 7.58
C GLY A 14 -7.24 -4.24 6.36
N ALA A 15 -7.53 -2.94 6.43
CA ALA A 15 -7.98 -2.14 5.28
C ALA A 15 -6.83 -1.84 4.30
N PHE A 16 -5.61 -1.85 4.81
CA PHE A 16 -4.38 -1.77 4.02
C PHE A 16 -3.51 -3.01 4.24
N TYR A 17 -2.75 -3.36 3.21
CA TYR A 17 -1.68 -4.34 3.28
C TYR A 17 -0.34 -3.65 3.02
N TYR A 18 0.64 -3.95 3.89
CA TYR A 18 2.03 -3.54 3.72
C TYR A 18 2.90 -4.78 3.58
N GLY A 19 3.57 -4.92 2.44
CA GLY A 19 4.50 -6.01 2.18
C GLY A 19 4.78 -6.21 0.70
N ALA A 20 5.72 -7.12 0.42
CA ALA A 20 6.15 -7.41 -0.95
C ALA A 20 5.00 -8.02 -1.79
N LYS A 21 4.91 -7.57 -3.04
CA LYS A 21 3.91 -7.98 -4.04
C LYS A 21 3.80 -9.50 -4.19
N ASN A 22 4.94 -10.20 -4.18
CA ASN A 22 5.03 -11.65 -4.33
C ASN A 22 4.55 -12.45 -3.11
N ARG A 23 4.24 -11.79 -1.99
CA ARG A 23 3.69 -12.42 -0.78
C ARG A 23 2.17 -12.36 -0.70
N ILE A 24 1.51 -11.63 -1.62
CA ILE A 24 0.06 -11.60 -1.72
C ILE A 24 -0.41 -12.93 -2.33
N ASN A 25 -1.08 -13.77 -1.53
CA ASN A 25 -1.50 -15.12 -1.91
C ASN A 25 -3.01 -15.38 -1.74
N ASP A 26 -3.76 -14.41 -1.22
CA ASP A 26 -5.19 -14.50 -0.90
C ASP A 26 -6.06 -13.55 -1.75
N GLY A 27 -5.51 -13.06 -2.86
CA GLY A 27 -6.20 -12.11 -3.72
C GLY A 27 -5.44 -11.80 -5.00
N ARG A 28 -5.92 -10.77 -5.71
CA ARG A 28 -5.34 -10.30 -6.96
C ARG A 28 -4.93 -8.84 -6.85
N ILE A 29 -3.91 -8.48 -7.62
CA ILE A 29 -3.46 -7.11 -7.74
C ILE A 29 -4.16 -6.48 -8.93
N VAL A 30 -4.78 -5.32 -8.72
CA VAL A 30 -5.68 -4.72 -9.71
C VAL A 30 -5.05 -3.58 -10.51
N ASN A 31 -3.78 -3.25 -10.27
CA ASN A 31 -3.00 -2.29 -11.05
C ASN A 31 -1.51 -2.63 -11.12
N GLU A 32 -0.78 -1.94 -11.99
CA GLU A 32 0.66 -2.18 -12.22
C GLU A 32 1.57 -1.24 -11.41
N ILE A 33 1.07 -0.67 -10.31
CA ILE A 33 1.88 0.21 -9.47
C ILE A 33 2.90 -0.62 -8.68
N GLU A 34 4.18 -0.32 -8.87
CA GLU A 34 5.28 -0.94 -8.13
C GLU A 34 5.41 -0.30 -6.75
N THR A 35 4.87 -0.98 -5.74
CA THR A 35 4.78 -0.49 -4.36
C THR A 35 4.72 -1.66 -3.38
N GLU A 36 4.93 -1.33 -2.11
CA GLU A 36 4.70 -2.26 -0.99
C GLU A 36 3.41 -1.92 -0.23
N TYR A 37 2.67 -0.90 -0.67
CA TYR A 37 1.45 -0.41 0.00
C TYR A 37 0.23 -0.62 -0.88
N PHE A 38 -0.74 -1.35 -0.37
CA PHE A 38 -1.94 -1.72 -1.10
C PHE A 38 -3.19 -1.41 -0.27
N ILE A 39 -4.21 -0.83 -0.91
CA ILE A 39 -5.57 -0.85 -0.37
C ILE A 39 -6.11 -2.26 -0.56
N ARG A 40 -6.65 -2.86 0.50
CA ARG A 40 -7.21 -4.21 0.47
C ARG A 40 -8.73 -4.13 0.55
N ALA A 41 -9.40 -4.58 -0.50
CA ALA A 41 -10.87 -4.60 -0.58
C ALA A 41 -11.37 -6.04 -0.71
N ALA A 42 -12.41 -6.41 0.03
CA ALA A 42 -13.05 -7.71 -0.15
C ALA A 42 -13.69 -7.79 -1.53
N SER A 43 -13.55 -8.94 -2.20
CA SER A 43 -14.14 -9.23 -3.49
C SER A 43 -14.83 -10.59 -3.48
N SER A 44 -15.59 -10.91 -4.53
CA SER A 44 -16.25 -12.22 -4.65
C SER A 44 -15.29 -13.40 -4.77
N ARG A 45 -13.98 -13.17 -4.89
CA ARG A 45 -12.94 -14.19 -5.07
C ARG A 45 -11.79 -14.07 -4.05
N GLY A 46 -12.02 -13.42 -2.90
CA GLY A 46 -11.00 -13.15 -1.90
C GLY A 46 -10.80 -11.64 -1.73
N TYR A 47 -9.59 -11.14 -2.03
CA TYR A 47 -9.27 -9.72 -1.94
C TYR A 47 -8.79 -9.12 -3.27
N ASP A 48 -9.12 -7.86 -3.48
CA ASP A 48 -8.52 -7.00 -4.49
C ASP A 48 -7.52 -6.07 -3.80
N TYR A 49 -6.30 -6.03 -4.34
CA TYR A 49 -5.19 -5.23 -3.84
C TYR A 49 -4.86 -4.13 -4.84
N LEU A 50 -5.16 -2.88 -4.47
CA LEU A 50 -4.86 -1.70 -5.28
C LEU A 50 -3.59 -1.05 -4.76
N GLY A 51 -2.49 -1.15 -5.52
CA GLY A 51 -1.23 -0.50 -5.15
C GLY A 51 -1.38 1.02 -5.15
N VAL A 52 -0.76 1.70 -4.18
CA VAL A 52 -0.75 3.16 -4.07
C VAL A 52 0.66 3.74 -3.95
N ASN A 53 0.86 4.93 -4.51
CA ASN A 53 2.13 5.68 -4.43
C ASN A 53 2.16 6.68 -3.28
N TYR A 54 1.00 7.17 -2.85
CA TYR A 54 0.85 8.20 -1.82
C TYR A 54 -0.12 7.73 -0.75
N CYS A 55 0.11 8.15 0.48
CA CYS A 55 -0.81 7.90 1.58
C CYS A 55 -2.08 8.73 1.39
N PRO A 56 -3.29 8.12 1.38
CA PRO A 56 -4.52 8.87 1.22
C PRO A 56 -4.86 9.74 2.45
N PHE A 57 -4.19 9.50 3.58
CA PHE A 57 -4.47 10.21 4.84
C PHE A 57 -3.63 11.48 5.00
N CYS A 58 -2.34 11.44 4.65
CA CYS A 58 -1.42 12.55 4.88
C CYS A 58 -0.67 13.04 3.62
N GLY A 59 -0.95 12.44 2.46
CA GLY A 59 -0.39 12.84 1.16
C GLY A 59 1.09 12.54 0.94
N ARG A 60 1.82 11.98 1.92
CA ARG A 60 3.24 11.64 1.78
C ARG A 60 3.43 10.48 0.80
N ALA A 61 4.53 10.50 0.05
CA ALA A 61 4.95 9.37 -0.77
C ALA A 61 5.20 8.13 0.11
N LEU A 62 4.72 6.98 -0.35
CA LEU A 62 4.83 5.69 0.34
C LEU A 62 5.81 4.74 -0.36
N SER A 63 5.96 4.84 -1.69
CA SER A 63 6.86 3.93 -2.39
C SER A 63 8.32 4.23 -1.99
N LEU A 64 9.08 3.18 -1.69
CA LEU A 64 10.49 3.27 -1.32
C LEU A 64 11.32 3.98 -2.41
N GLY A 65 10.96 3.76 -3.68
CA GLY A 65 11.54 4.46 -4.83
C GLY A 65 11.27 5.97 -4.83
N LEU A 66 10.04 6.41 -4.51
CA LEU A 66 9.69 7.82 -4.41
C LEU A 66 10.32 8.47 -3.18
N TRP A 67 10.34 7.79 -2.04
CA TRP A 67 10.99 8.29 -0.82
C TRP A 67 12.49 8.51 -1.00
N GLN A 68 13.17 7.59 -1.71
CA GLN A 68 14.58 7.74 -2.05
C GLN A 68 14.82 8.81 -3.12
N ALA A 69 13.86 9.05 -4.03
CA ALA A 69 13.93 10.13 -5.02
C ALA A 69 13.71 11.52 -4.39
N GLU A 70 12.80 11.63 -3.41
CA GLU A 70 12.54 12.88 -2.66
C GLU A 70 13.73 13.30 -1.80
N LYS A 71 14.49 12.37 -1.23
CA LYS A 71 15.71 12.66 -0.44
C LYS A 71 16.93 13.07 -1.28
N LYS A 72 16.88 12.90 -2.60
CA LYS A 72 17.95 13.29 -3.53
C LYS A 72 17.76 14.70 -4.11
N LYS A 73 16.65 15.36 -3.80
CA LYS A 73 16.44 16.80 -4.05
C LYS A 73 16.87 17.59 -2.82
#